data_AF-A0A0Q1C2Y8-F1
#
_entry.id   AF-A0A0Q1C2Y8-F1
#
_cell.length_a   1.000
_cell.length_b   1.000
_cell.length_c   1.000
_cell.angle_alpha   90.00
_cell.angle_beta   90.00
_cell.angle_gamma   90.00
#
_symmetry.space_group_name_H-M   'P 1'
#
loop_
_entity.id
_entity.type
_entity.pdbx_description
1 polymer ?
#
loop_
_entity_poly.entity_id
_entity_poly.type
_entity_poly.pdbx_seq_one_letter_code
_entity_poly.pdbx_strand_id
1 'polypeptide(L)'
;MVLLFLLSILLSCNNSLEPVSSEEEIDPGNEIVDSGDAALNYRNNCGGCHGQDLGSFVEREWAYGNAQDDVINSITDGYASNGMPAYGSALSAQAIEDLTTFILTEIDGKTKAMLEEENPDLSGLISSDDLTFRLETLTDEIPGIPWGIAQLPTGEILVTERGGGLFLVNNDKQLTAITGVPAVVSQGQGGLLDVLIHPDFENNAFVYLSYSRANPNNASERTTAVARGRLEGNNLVQVENIFTALPYLGSTHHYGSRLEFDNDGYLYVSVGDRGFREVYPQELDNAIGKIHRIHDDGQIPTDNPFYNTAGAVNSIFTYGTRNPQGMSLHPETGALWEGEHGPQGGDEINILEAGNNNGWPVISYGINYDGTIFTDLTALAGMEQPIYYWTPSIAPCGMTFVSGNFYGNWRNDLFVSSLKFEYLHRLQMNGNEVIGHETLVDGIGRVRDAHMGIDGYLYIVVEGPGRLIRLVPEQ
;
A
#
# COMPACT_ATOMS: atom_id res chain seq x y z
N MET A 1 36.30 5.63 -67.49
CA MET A 1 37.73 5.86 -67.23
C MET A 1 37.83 6.94 -66.17
N VAL A 2 38.25 6.54 -64.96
CA VAL A 2 39.04 7.31 -63.98
C VAL A 2 38.46 8.63 -63.42
N LEU A 3 37.82 8.48 -62.25
CA LEU A 3 38.16 9.02 -60.92
C LEU A 3 39.15 10.21 -60.77
N LEU A 4 38.88 10.96 -59.68
CA LEU A 4 39.73 11.84 -58.85
C LEU A 4 39.70 13.35 -59.15
N PHE A 5 39.03 14.08 -58.24
CA PHE A 5 39.17 15.52 -58.04
C PHE A 5 39.64 15.82 -56.60
N LEU A 6 40.77 16.54 -56.56
CA LEU A 6 41.31 17.50 -55.59
C LEU A 6 41.56 17.18 -54.09
N LEU A 7 42.88 17.16 -53.83
CA LEU A 7 43.71 17.55 -52.66
C LEU A 7 43.25 18.89 -52.03
N SER A 8 42.77 18.95 -50.77
CA SER A 8 43.47 19.15 -49.47
C SER A 8 44.44 20.34 -49.33
N ILE A 9 44.22 21.17 -48.29
CA ILE A 9 45.23 21.80 -47.38
C ILE A 9 44.55 22.17 -46.03
N LEU A 10 45.01 21.46 -44.98
CA LEU A 10 45.33 21.80 -43.58
C LEU A 10 44.49 22.78 -42.74
N LEU A 11 43.94 22.30 -41.60
CA LEU A 11 44.52 22.49 -40.25
C LEU A 11 43.75 21.65 -39.20
N SER A 12 44.49 21.14 -38.23
CA SER A 12 44.11 20.16 -37.21
C SER A 12 43.08 20.66 -36.19
N CYS A 13 42.21 19.76 -35.71
CA CYS A 13 42.08 19.44 -34.28
C CYS A 13 41.17 18.21 -34.09
N ASN A 14 41.54 17.39 -33.09
CA ASN A 14 40.87 16.18 -32.58
C ASN A 14 39.34 16.32 -32.46
N ASN A 15 38.60 15.31 -32.95
CA ASN A 15 37.26 14.98 -32.46
C ASN A 15 37.22 13.48 -32.17
N SER A 16 37.50 13.12 -30.92
CA SER A 16 37.13 11.83 -30.36
C SER A 16 35.63 11.81 -30.12
N LEU A 17 35.00 10.75 -30.61
CA LEU A 17 33.64 10.35 -30.27
C LEU A 17 33.59 10.06 -28.76
N GLU A 18 32.84 10.83 -28.00
CA GLU A 18 32.42 10.44 -26.65
C GLU A 18 31.00 9.86 -26.70
N PRO A 19 30.71 8.77 -25.96
CA PRO A 19 29.37 8.26 -25.82
C PRO A 19 28.56 9.21 -24.93
N VAL A 20 27.33 9.50 -25.34
CA VAL A 20 26.35 10.19 -24.51
C VAL A 20 26.01 9.26 -23.34
N SER A 21 26.53 9.58 -22.16
CA SER A 21 26.02 9.03 -20.91
C SER A 21 24.68 9.72 -20.62
N SER A 22 23.61 8.94 -20.51
CA SER A 22 22.44 9.35 -19.75
C SER A 22 22.88 9.42 -18.29
N GLU A 23 23.24 10.61 -17.83
CA GLU A 23 23.21 10.88 -16.40
C GLU A 23 21.74 10.78 -15.99
N GLU A 24 21.38 9.70 -15.29
CA GLU A 24 20.16 9.66 -14.50
C GLU A 24 20.20 10.89 -13.58
N GLU A 25 19.23 11.79 -13.74
CA GLU A 25 18.98 12.83 -12.76
C GLU A 25 18.65 12.11 -11.44
N ILE A 26 19.63 12.09 -10.53
CA ILE A 26 19.40 11.67 -9.15
C ILE A 26 18.45 12.71 -8.55
N ASP A 27 17.25 12.26 -8.18
CA ASP A 27 16.25 13.03 -7.46
C ASP A 27 16.90 13.75 -6.25
N PRO A 28 16.80 15.09 -6.11
CA PRO A 28 17.30 15.82 -4.95
C PRO A 28 16.60 15.42 -3.63
N GLY A 29 15.53 14.61 -3.65
CA GLY A 29 14.97 13.92 -2.49
C GLY A 29 15.78 12.71 -1.99
N ASN A 30 16.89 12.36 -2.67
CA ASN A 30 17.65 11.14 -2.45
C ASN A 30 18.92 11.31 -1.58
N GLU A 31 19.00 12.37 -0.77
CA GLU A 31 20.00 12.46 0.32
C GLU A 31 19.45 11.81 1.61
N ILE A 32 20.07 10.72 2.06
CA ILE A 32 20.11 10.32 3.47
C ILE A 32 21.62 10.28 3.82
N VAL A 33 22.18 10.82 4.90
CA VAL A 33 21.86 10.71 6.33
C VAL A 33 22.68 11.77 7.07
N ASP A 34 22.04 12.71 7.80
CA ASP A 34 22.66 13.21 9.04
C ASP A 34 22.07 12.38 10.20
N SER A 35 22.83 11.39 10.65
CA SER A 35 22.40 10.50 11.73
C SER A 35 22.37 11.21 13.09
N GLY A 36 22.85 12.46 13.16
CA GLY A 36 22.76 13.31 14.34
C GLY A 36 21.42 14.05 14.47
N ASP A 37 20.59 14.08 13.43
CA ASP A 37 19.26 14.69 13.50
C ASP A 37 18.21 13.65 13.90
N ALA A 38 17.77 13.73 15.16
CA ALA A 38 16.76 12.84 15.73
C ALA A 38 15.40 12.93 15.01
N ALA A 39 15.01 14.11 14.52
CA ALA A 39 13.76 14.27 13.77
C ALA A 39 13.86 13.60 12.40
N LEU A 40 14.98 13.77 11.71
CA LEU A 40 15.21 13.09 10.43
C LEU A 40 15.27 11.56 10.61
N ASN A 41 15.95 11.08 11.65
CA ASN A 41 15.99 9.67 12.00
C ASN A 41 14.58 9.11 12.27
N TYR A 42 13.75 9.85 13.00
CA TYR A 42 12.35 9.47 13.22
C TYR A 42 11.58 9.35 11.90
N ARG A 43 11.66 10.38 11.04
CA ARG A 43 10.94 10.40 9.77
C ARG A 43 11.31 9.22 8.87
N ASN A 44 12.59 8.86 8.85
CA ASN A 44 13.13 7.84 7.96
C ASN A 44 12.85 6.41 8.45
N ASN A 45 12.91 6.17 9.77
CA ASN A 45 12.89 4.81 10.33
C ASN A 45 11.58 4.49 11.07
N CYS A 46 10.91 5.48 11.64
CA CYS A 46 9.76 5.26 12.53
C CYS A 46 8.44 5.79 11.96
N GLY A 47 8.46 6.95 11.28
CA GLY A 47 7.25 7.64 10.82
C GLY A 47 6.36 6.82 9.88
N GLY A 48 6.94 5.89 9.11
CA GLY A 48 6.17 4.96 8.26
C GLY A 48 5.18 4.09 9.03
N CYS A 49 5.55 3.66 10.23
CA CYS A 49 4.72 2.83 11.10
C CYS A 49 3.93 3.66 12.13
N HIS A 50 4.46 4.83 12.52
CA HIS A 50 3.99 5.59 13.68
C HIS A 50 3.36 6.96 13.35
N GLY A 51 3.34 7.36 12.07
CA GLY A 51 2.94 8.70 11.63
C GLY A 51 4.07 9.72 11.78
N GLN A 52 4.15 10.70 10.89
CA GLN A 52 5.22 11.70 10.92
C GLN A 52 5.03 12.72 12.05
N ASP A 53 3.80 12.89 12.52
CA ASP A 53 3.37 13.77 13.60
C ASP A 53 3.56 13.20 15.02
N LEU A 54 4.07 11.96 15.14
CA LEU A 54 4.15 11.19 16.40
C LEU A 54 2.78 10.87 17.02
N GLY A 55 1.69 11.04 16.29
CA GLY A 55 0.33 10.91 16.83
C GLY A 55 0.00 9.52 17.37
N SER A 56 0.66 8.47 16.86
CA SER A 56 0.49 7.11 17.37
C SER A 56 0.92 6.91 18.83
N PHE A 57 1.70 7.85 19.37
CA PHE A 57 2.24 7.83 20.74
C PHE A 57 1.45 8.68 21.74
N VAL A 58 0.59 9.58 21.25
CA VAL A 58 -0.16 10.54 22.06
C VAL A 58 -1.42 9.91 22.66
N GLU A 59 -1.63 10.14 23.97
CA GLU A 59 -2.81 9.69 24.73
C GLU A 59 -3.16 8.20 24.49
N ARG A 60 -2.13 7.35 24.53
CA ARG A 60 -2.24 5.91 24.31
C ARG A 60 -1.54 5.14 25.42
N GLU A 61 -2.04 3.94 25.71
CA GLU A 61 -1.29 2.94 26.48
C GLU A 61 -0.22 2.29 25.59
N TRP A 62 1.04 2.47 25.94
CA TRP A 62 2.18 1.91 25.22
C TRP A 62 2.32 0.42 25.54
N ALA A 63 2.42 -0.40 24.50
CA ALA A 63 2.46 -1.86 24.64
C ALA A 63 3.68 -2.37 25.42
N TYR A 64 4.78 -1.61 25.41
CA TYR A 64 6.08 -2.02 25.97
C TYR A 64 6.64 -1.03 26.99
N GLY A 65 5.80 -0.12 27.50
CA GLY A 65 6.24 0.95 28.39
C GLY A 65 6.65 2.21 27.64
N ASN A 66 6.71 3.32 28.37
CA ASN A 66 7.06 4.66 27.87
C ASN A 66 8.17 5.32 28.69
N ALA A 67 8.84 4.57 29.59
CA ALA A 67 10.05 5.06 30.21
C ALA A 67 11.18 5.10 29.17
N GLN A 68 12.16 5.98 29.36
CA GLN A 68 13.28 6.13 28.41
C GLN A 68 13.96 4.80 28.09
N ASP A 69 14.26 3.98 29.10
CA ASP A 69 14.87 2.66 28.90
C ASP A 69 13.96 1.70 28.12
N ASP A 70 12.64 1.76 28.33
CA ASP A 70 11.68 0.92 27.60
C ASP A 70 11.66 1.27 26.11
N VAL A 71 11.69 2.56 25.78
CA VAL A 71 11.71 3.05 24.40
C VAL A 71 13.04 2.74 23.71
N ILE A 72 14.17 2.91 24.42
CA ILE A 72 15.49 2.52 23.93
C ILE A 72 15.52 1.02 23.61
N ASN A 73 15.04 0.17 24.52
CA ASN A 73 14.98 -1.27 24.30
C ASN A 73 14.08 -1.61 23.11
N SER A 74 12.92 -0.95 23.00
CA SER A 74 11.99 -1.16 21.88
C SER A 74 12.63 -0.83 20.52
N ILE A 75 13.33 0.31 20.41
CA ILE A 75 14.01 0.72 19.17
C ILE A 75 15.21 -0.19 18.89
N THR A 76 15.97 -0.55 19.91
CA THR A 76 17.20 -1.36 19.77
C THR A 76 16.89 -2.78 19.32
N ASP A 77 15.98 -3.46 20.04
CA ASP A 77 15.73 -4.90 19.89
C ASP A 77 14.55 -5.22 18.97
N GLY A 78 13.64 -4.27 18.77
CA GLY A 78 12.40 -4.48 18.03
C GLY A 78 11.48 -5.54 18.64
N TYR A 79 10.36 -5.77 17.98
CA TYR A 79 9.40 -6.83 18.30
C TYR A 79 8.89 -7.47 17.01
N ALA A 80 9.65 -8.44 16.50
CA ALA A 80 9.40 -9.07 15.20
C ALA A 80 7.97 -9.61 15.04
N SER A 81 7.40 -10.25 16.07
CA SER A 81 6.01 -10.75 16.03
C SER A 81 4.98 -9.64 15.79
N ASN A 82 5.31 -8.42 16.21
CA ASN A 82 4.45 -7.25 16.14
C ASN A 82 4.75 -6.36 14.92
N GLY A 83 5.72 -6.74 14.08
CA GLY A 83 6.14 -5.97 12.93
C GLY A 83 6.97 -4.73 13.27
N MET A 84 7.54 -4.65 14.49
CA MET A 84 8.48 -3.58 14.86
C MET A 84 9.92 -4.06 14.59
N PRO A 85 10.64 -3.49 13.61
CA PRO A 85 12.02 -3.88 13.33
C PRO A 85 12.98 -3.47 14.45
N ALA A 86 14.13 -4.14 14.51
CA ALA A 86 15.23 -3.79 15.38
C ALA A 86 16.16 -2.80 14.66
N TYR A 87 16.60 -1.74 15.35
CA TYR A 87 17.49 -0.71 14.79
C TYR A 87 18.85 -0.64 15.48
N GLY A 88 19.13 -1.51 16.46
CA GLY A 88 20.36 -1.49 17.25
C GLY A 88 21.67 -1.66 16.45
N SER A 89 21.62 -2.22 15.25
CA SER A 89 22.77 -2.29 14.34
C SER A 89 22.79 -1.19 13.27
N ALA A 90 21.63 -0.59 12.96
CA ALA A 90 21.51 0.50 12.00
C ALA A 90 21.86 1.85 12.61
N LEU A 91 21.51 2.05 13.87
CA LEU A 91 21.68 3.31 14.60
C LEU A 91 22.69 3.13 15.73
N SER A 92 23.54 4.14 15.95
CA SER A 92 24.42 4.16 17.12
C SER A 92 23.61 4.28 18.41
N ALA A 93 24.16 3.82 19.54
CA ALA A 93 23.50 3.97 20.84
C ALA A 93 23.13 5.43 21.14
N GLN A 94 24.00 6.39 20.79
CA GLN A 94 23.71 7.81 20.94
C GLN A 94 22.55 8.26 20.06
N ALA A 95 22.50 7.81 18.80
CA ALA A 95 21.39 8.15 17.90
C ALA A 95 20.05 7.59 18.41
N ILE A 96 20.05 6.40 19.02
CA ILE A 96 18.86 5.82 19.66
C ILE A 96 18.45 6.61 20.91
N GLU A 97 19.40 7.05 21.73
CA GLU A 97 19.14 7.92 22.89
C GLU A 97 18.57 9.29 22.46
N ASP A 98 19.15 9.90 21.42
CA ASP A 98 18.71 11.19 20.87
C ASP A 98 17.31 11.06 20.25
N LEU A 99 17.05 9.98 19.50
CA LEU A 99 15.75 9.66 18.93
C LEU A 99 14.70 9.42 20.03
N THR A 100 15.05 8.67 21.07
CA THR A 100 14.16 8.45 22.22
C THR A 100 13.83 9.76 22.91
N THR A 101 14.84 10.60 23.15
CA THR A 101 14.68 11.92 23.77
C THR A 101 13.77 12.80 22.91
N PHE A 102 13.97 12.82 21.60
CA PHE A 102 13.11 13.53 20.65
C PHE A 102 11.65 13.06 20.75
N ILE A 103 11.39 11.75 20.64
CA ILE A 103 10.02 11.20 20.71
C ILE A 103 9.34 11.60 22.01
N LEU A 104 10.00 11.38 23.16
CA LEU A 104 9.41 11.66 24.47
C LEU A 104 9.21 13.16 24.72
N THR A 105 10.11 14.00 24.21
CA THR A 105 10.00 15.46 24.33
C THR A 105 8.87 16.00 23.46
N GLU A 106 8.78 15.54 22.21
CA GLU A 106 7.81 16.02 21.25
C GLU A 106 6.38 15.65 21.62
N ILE A 107 6.16 14.51 22.27
CA ILE A 107 4.81 14.09 22.70
C ILE A 107 4.41 14.67 24.06
N ASP A 108 5.34 15.26 24.83
CA ASP A 108 5.04 15.76 26.17
C ASP A 108 4.04 16.91 26.09
N GLY A 109 2.91 16.76 26.78
CA GLY A 109 1.81 17.72 26.76
C GLY A 109 1.02 17.81 25.45
N LYS A 110 1.38 17.05 24.39
CA LYS A 110 0.52 16.91 23.20
C LYS A 110 -0.73 16.11 23.55
N THR A 111 -1.86 16.54 22.99
CA THR A 111 -3.15 15.83 23.08
C THR A 111 -3.62 15.49 21.68
N LYS A 112 -4.52 14.51 21.53
CA LYS A 112 -5.08 14.20 20.22
C LYS A 112 -5.78 15.40 19.58
N ALA A 113 -6.47 16.21 20.39
CA ALA A 113 -7.11 17.43 19.93
C ALA A 113 -6.12 18.44 19.31
N MET A 114 -4.90 18.54 19.85
CA MET A 114 -3.87 19.43 19.28
C MET A 114 -3.39 18.96 17.91
N LEU A 115 -3.28 17.65 17.70
CA LEU A 115 -2.94 17.08 16.38
C LEU A 115 -4.09 17.28 15.38
N GLU A 116 -5.34 17.21 15.85
CA GLU A 116 -6.53 17.45 15.03
C GLU A 116 -6.65 18.93 14.59
N GLU A 117 -6.23 19.89 15.42
CA GLU A 117 -6.19 21.32 15.09
C GLU A 117 -5.09 21.67 14.05
N GLU A 118 -4.04 20.83 13.93
CA GLU A 118 -2.97 20.99 12.93
C GLU A 118 -3.33 20.44 11.54
N ASN A 119 -4.55 19.92 11.35
CA ASN A 119 -4.99 19.46 10.04
C ASN A 119 -4.91 20.59 9.00
N PRO A 120 -4.27 20.34 7.84
CA PRO A 120 -4.13 21.36 6.82
C PRO A 120 -5.50 21.87 6.35
N ASP A 121 -5.61 23.17 6.11
CA ASP A 121 -6.80 23.76 5.49
C ASP A 121 -6.93 23.24 4.06
N LEU A 122 -7.82 22.26 3.88
CA LEU A 122 -8.07 21.60 2.61
C LEU A 122 -9.02 22.39 1.69
N SER A 123 -9.49 23.58 2.10
CA SER A 123 -10.51 24.34 1.37
C SER A 123 -9.95 25.14 0.18
N GLY A 124 -8.63 25.24 0.07
CA GLY A 124 -7.93 25.96 -1.00
C GLY A 124 -7.88 25.20 -2.33
N LEU A 125 -7.53 25.95 -3.38
CA LEU A 125 -7.15 25.37 -4.67
C LEU A 125 -5.75 24.78 -4.57
N ILE A 126 -5.61 23.53 -5.01
CA ILE A 126 -4.36 22.79 -5.12
C ILE A 126 -3.98 22.75 -6.59
N SER A 127 -2.78 23.22 -6.90
CA SER A 127 -2.21 23.16 -8.24
C SER A 127 -1.41 21.88 -8.38
N SER A 128 -1.74 21.12 -9.42
CA SER A 128 -0.92 20.05 -9.97
C SER A 128 -0.19 20.54 -11.23
N ASP A 129 0.77 19.76 -11.71
CA ASP A 129 1.46 19.96 -13.00
C ASP A 129 0.47 20.15 -14.17
N ASP A 130 -0.68 19.45 -14.14
CA ASP A 130 -1.61 19.38 -15.28
C ASP A 130 -3.00 19.97 -15.03
N LEU A 131 -3.43 20.11 -13.77
CA LEU A 131 -4.73 20.68 -13.45
C LEU A 131 -4.77 21.35 -12.07
N THR A 132 -5.79 22.17 -11.85
CA THR A 132 -6.12 22.68 -10.51
C THR A 132 -7.33 21.93 -9.98
N PHE A 133 -7.30 21.56 -8.71
CA PHE A 133 -8.40 20.88 -8.04
C PHE A 133 -8.57 21.42 -6.62
N ARG A 134 -9.70 21.11 -6.00
CA ARG A 134 -9.90 21.31 -4.56
C ARG A 134 -10.24 19.99 -3.90
N LEU A 135 -10.08 19.96 -2.59
CA LEU A 135 -10.50 18.83 -1.79
C LEU A 135 -11.89 19.09 -1.21
N GLU A 136 -12.70 18.05 -1.19
CA GLU A 136 -13.98 18.05 -0.53
C GLU A 136 -14.02 16.92 0.50
N THR A 137 -13.95 17.29 1.78
CA THR A 137 -14.22 16.33 2.86
C THR A 137 -15.68 15.90 2.80
N LEU A 138 -15.88 14.60 2.63
CA LEU A 138 -17.20 13.98 2.73
C LEU A 138 -17.53 13.66 4.19
N THR A 139 -16.56 13.17 4.96
CA THR A 139 -16.69 13.00 6.40
C THR A 139 -15.30 12.94 7.03
N ASP A 140 -15.20 13.40 8.27
CA ASP A 140 -14.07 13.29 9.19
C ASP A 140 -14.45 12.53 10.48
N GLU A 141 -15.61 11.86 10.45
CA GLU A 141 -16.19 11.16 11.60
C GLU A 141 -15.85 9.66 11.63
N ILE A 142 -15.02 9.17 10.69
CA ILE A 142 -14.69 7.74 10.63
C ILE A 142 -13.89 7.40 11.89
N PRO A 143 -14.40 6.50 12.75
CA PRO A 143 -13.68 6.15 13.96
C PRO A 143 -12.39 5.41 13.60
N GLY A 144 -11.35 5.53 14.40
CA GLY A 144 -10.14 4.72 14.22
C GLY A 144 -9.42 4.93 12.88
N ILE A 145 -9.03 3.84 12.23
CA ILE A 145 -8.20 3.86 11.02
C ILE A 145 -9.05 3.36 9.84
N PRO A 146 -9.46 4.24 8.90
CA PRO A 146 -10.10 3.78 7.66
C PRO A 146 -9.15 2.84 6.90
N TRP A 147 -9.66 1.93 6.07
CA TRP A 147 -8.81 0.98 5.34
C TRP A 147 -9.14 0.81 3.86
N GLY A 148 -10.39 0.45 3.53
CA GLY A 148 -10.87 0.20 2.18
C GLY A 148 -12.07 1.08 1.81
N ILE A 149 -12.24 1.38 0.52
CA ILE A 149 -13.34 2.21 -0.02
C ILE A 149 -14.06 1.45 -1.14
N ALA A 150 -15.40 1.46 -1.14
CA ALA A 150 -16.18 1.03 -2.30
C ALA A 150 -17.42 1.93 -2.50
N GLN A 151 -17.60 2.48 -3.71
CA GLN A 151 -18.79 3.27 -4.05
C GLN A 151 -19.94 2.38 -4.53
N LEU A 152 -21.12 2.54 -3.94
CA LEU A 152 -22.36 1.90 -4.40
C LEU A 152 -22.88 2.57 -5.68
N PRO A 153 -23.66 1.86 -6.52
CA PRO A 153 -24.32 2.43 -7.71
C PRO A 153 -25.15 3.69 -7.45
N THR A 154 -25.63 3.86 -6.22
CA THR A 154 -26.47 4.97 -5.76
C THR A 154 -25.66 6.19 -5.26
N GLY A 155 -24.33 6.11 -5.25
CA GLY A 155 -23.40 7.18 -4.91
C GLY A 155 -22.88 7.14 -3.47
N GLU A 156 -23.56 6.43 -2.56
CA GLU A 156 -23.06 6.21 -1.20
C GLU A 156 -21.76 5.40 -1.20
N ILE A 157 -20.92 5.64 -0.20
CA ILE A 157 -19.58 5.06 -0.13
C ILE A 157 -19.47 4.19 1.12
N LEU A 158 -19.12 2.92 0.93
CA LEU A 158 -18.71 2.03 1.99
C LEU A 158 -17.26 2.32 2.37
N VAL A 159 -16.98 2.41 3.67
CA VAL A 159 -15.64 2.52 4.22
C VAL A 159 -15.46 1.53 5.36
N THR A 160 -14.39 0.73 5.29
CA THR A 160 -13.99 -0.15 6.39
C THR A 160 -13.06 0.58 7.35
N GLU A 161 -13.08 0.12 8.59
CA GLU A 161 -12.28 0.60 9.69
C GLU A 161 -11.54 -0.59 10.33
N ARG A 162 -10.23 -0.45 10.53
CA ARG A 162 -9.34 -1.56 10.92
C ARG A 162 -9.70 -2.19 12.28
N GLY A 163 -10.32 -1.45 13.19
CA GLY A 163 -10.89 -1.94 14.44
C GLY A 163 -12.03 -2.96 14.27
N GLY A 164 -12.66 -3.01 13.09
CA GLY A 164 -13.71 -3.98 12.76
C GLY A 164 -15.02 -3.35 12.27
N GLY A 165 -15.07 -2.03 12.11
CA GLY A 165 -16.27 -1.33 11.65
C GLY A 165 -16.41 -1.31 10.12
N LEU A 166 -17.63 -1.47 9.62
CA LEU A 166 -18.00 -1.08 8.26
C LEU A 166 -18.99 0.08 8.36
N PHE A 167 -18.80 1.12 7.57
CA PHE A 167 -19.62 2.31 7.58
C PHE A 167 -20.08 2.66 6.18
N LEU A 168 -21.25 3.29 6.09
CA LEU A 168 -21.80 3.88 4.88
C LEU A 168 -21.82 5.40 5.05
N VAL A 169 -21.17 6.11 4.13
CA VAL A 169 -21.25 7.56 3.98
C VAL A 169 -22.30 7.85 2.93
N ASN A 170 -23.42 8.46 3.34
CA ASN A 170 -24.51 8.77 2.41
C ASN A 170 -24.24 10.07 1.62
N ASN A 171 -25.11 10.36 0.65
CA ASN A 171 -25.01 11.56 -0.19
C ASN A 171 -25.17 12.89 0.59
N ASP A 172 -25.74 12.84 1.80
CA ASP A 172 -25.82 13.96 2.75
C ASP A 172 -24.62 14.01 3.72
N LYS A 173 -23.55 13.26 3.43
CA LYS A 173 -22.30 13.20 4.20
C LYS A 173 -22.43 12.60 5.61
N GLN A 174 -23.52 11.89 5.89
CA GLN A 174 -23.73 11.25 7.19
C GLN A 174 -23.11 9.87 7.21
N LEU A 175 -22.36 9.58 8.28
CA LEU A 175 -21.75 8.28 8.54
C LEU A 175 -22.72 7.38 9.30
N THR A 176 -22.98 6.17 8.79
CA THR A 176 -23.82 5.17 9.48
C THR A 176 -23.13 3.82 9.52
N ALA A 177 -23.11 3.18 10.70
CA ALA A 177 -22.53 1.85 10.85
C ALA A 177 -23.39 0.77 10.15
N ILE A 178 -22.71 -0.15 9.47
CA ILE A 178 -23.29 -1.37 8.91
C ILE A 178 -23.01 -2.52 9.87
N THR A 179 -24.06 -3.24 10.27
CA THR A 179 -23.93 -4.41 11.16
C THR A 179 -23.79 -5.72 10.38
N GLY A 180 -23.49 -6.82 11.08
CA GLY A 180 -23.43 -8.16 10.46
C GLY A 180 -22.09 -8.53 9.84
N VAL A 181 -21.09 -7.64 9.88
CA VAL A 181 -19.71 -7.92 9.46
C VAL A 181 -19.07 -9.09 10.23
N PRO A 182 -18.11 -9.82 9.63
CA PRO A 182 -17.41 -10.90 10.32
C PRO A 182 -16.63 -10.39 11.54
N ALA A 183 -16.49 -11.23 12.56
CA ALA A 183 -15.61 -10.95 13.69
C ALA A 183 -14.14 -10.97 13.23
N VAL A 184 -13.37 -9.97 13.67
CA VAL A 184 -11.97 -9.77 13.27
C VAL A 184 -11.01 -9.80 14.45
N VAL A 185 -9.73 -10.04 14.19
CA VAL A 185 -8.65 -9.87 15.17
C VAL A 185 -7.91 -8.56 14.91
N SER A 186 -8.38 -7.46 15.50
CA SER A 186 -7.73 -6.16 15.35
C SER A 186 -6.44 -6.07 16.19
N GLN A 187 -5.31 -6.46 15.60
CA GLN A 187 -3.98 -6.44 16.22
C GLN A 187 -2.90 -6.15 15.18
N GLY A 188 -1.96 -5.26 15.51
CA GLY A 188 -0.93 -4.82 14.58
C GLY A 188 -1.54 -4.20 13.32
N GLN A 189 -1.24 -4.78 12.16
CA GLN A 189 -1.79 -4.39 10.86
C GLN A 189 -3.11 -5.11 10.53
N GLY A 190 -3.56 -6.06 11.37
CA GLY A 190 -4.78 -6.84 11.16
C GLY A 190 -6.03 -6.12 11.64
N GLY A 191 -7.17 -6.51 11.07
CA GLY A 191 -8.46 -5.86 11.30
C GLY A 191 -9.56 -6.34 10.37
N LEU A 192 -10.60 -5.52 10.22
CA LEU A 192 -11.39 -5.49 8.99
C LEU A 192 -10.62 -4.63 7.99
N LEU A 193 -10.35 -5.16 6.81
CA LEU A 193 -9.41 -4.58 5.86
C LEU A 193 -10.16 -4.09 4.65
N ASP A 194 -10.14 -4.79 3.53
CA ASP A 194 -10.71 -4.26 2.30
C ASP A 194 -12.23 -4.41 2.23
N VAL A 195 -12.86 -3.57 1.41
CA VAL A 195 -14.25 -3.70 1.00
C VAL A 195 -14.36 -3.56 -0.51
N LEU A 196 -15.10 -4.47 -1.13
CA LEU A 196 -15.38 -4.45 -2.56
C LEU A 196 -16.84 -4.82 -2.79
N ILE A 197 -17.48 -4.22 -3.79
CA ILE A 197 -18.82 -4.62 -4.21
C ILE A 197 -18.75 -5.52 -5.45
N HIS A 198 -19.70 -6.42 -5.59
CA HIS A 198 -19.80 -7.26 -6.78
C HIS A 198 -20.02 -6.39 -8.04
N PRO A 199 -19.45 -6.71 -9.21
CA PRO A 199 -19.70 -5.97 -10.45
C PRO A 199 -21.20 -5.87 -10.83
N ASP A 200 -21.95 -6.92 -10.51
CA ASP A 200 -23.43 -7.02 -10.64
C ASP A 200 -24.20 -6.60 -9.37
N PHE A 201 -23.68 -5.64 -8.59
CA PHE A 201 -24.24 -5.25 -7.29
C PHE A 201 -25.72 -4.87 -7.36
N GLU A 202 -26.16 -4.19 -8.41
CA GLU A 202 -27.56 -3.76 -8.57
C GLU A 202 -28.57 -4.93 -8.55
N ASN A 203 -28.13 -6.14 -8.94
CA ASN A 203 -28.98 -7.33 -9.00
C ASN A 203 -28.80 -8.25 -7.79
N ASN A 204 -27.61 -8.28 -7.17
CA ASN A 204 -27.29 -9.26 -6.14
C ASN A 204 -26.97 -8.68 -4.75
N ALA A 205 -26.62 -7.40 -4.67
CA ALA A 205 -26.23 -6.65 -3.46
C ALA A 205 -25.06 -7.27 -2.67
N PHE A 206 -24.15 -8.01 -3.33
CA PHE A 206 -23.02 -8.64 -2.64
C PHE A 206 -21.90 -7.65 -2.32
N VAL A 207 -21.47 -7.64 -1.06
CA VAL A 207 -20.30 -6.95 -0.54
C VAL A 207 -19.28 -7.99 -0.07
N TYR A 208 -18.02 -7.78 -0.42
CA TYR A 208 -16.87 -8.58 -0.06
C TYR A 208 -16.03 -7.84 0.96
N LEU A 209 -15.57 -8.56 1.97
CA LEU A 209 -14.75 -8.03 3.06
C LEU A 209 -13.56 -8.94 3.27
N SER A 210 -12.35 -8.38 3.17
CA SER A 210 -11.16 -9.07 3.63
C SER A 210 -10.87 -8.70 5.09
N TYR A 211 -10.37 -9.66 5.86
CA TYR A 211 -10.17 -9.46 7.29
C TYR A 211 -9.14 -10.42 7.89
N SER A 212 -8.59 -10.04 9.03
CA SER A 212 -7.78 -10.94 9.85
C SER A 212 -8.70 -11.88 10.66
N ARG A 213 -8.68 -13.16 10.30
CA ARG A 213 -9.47 -14.22 10.91
C ARG A 213 -8.67 -14.98 11.96
N ALA A 214 -9.23 -15.14 13.16
CA ALA A 214 -8.64 -15.96 14.22
C ALA A 214 -8.60 -17.45 13.82
N ASN A 215 -7.55 -18.16 14.25
CA ASN A 215 -7.56 -19.62 14.22
C ASN A 215 -8.60 -20.14 15.24
N PRO A 216 -9.58 -20.95 14.82
CA PRO A 216 -10.60 -21.49 15.73
C PRO A 216 -10.03 -22.39 16.83
N ASN A 217 -8.82 -22.93 16.64
CA ASN A 217 -8.16 -23.86 17.55
C ASN A 217 -7.01 -23.23 18.35
N ASN A 218 -6.59 -22.00 18.02
CA ASN A 218 -5.51 -21.30 18.71
C ASN A 218 -5.68 -19.78 18.62
N ALA A 219 -6.19 -19.14 19.67
CA ALA A 219 -6.47 -17.70 19.67
C ALA A 219 -5.23 -16.81 19.43
N SER A 220 -4.03 -17.34 19.60
CA SER A 220 -2.77 -16.63 19.32
C SER A 220 -2.40 -16.59 17.84
N GLU A 221 -3.13 -17.27 16.97
CA GLU A 221 -2.86 -17.34 15.53
C GLU A 221 -4.01 -16.73 14.72
N ARG A 222 -3.67 -16.13 13.58
CA ARG A 222 -4.63 -15.52 12.65
C ARG A 222 -4.12 -15.54 11.22
N THR A 223 -5.01 -15.30 10.26
CA THR A 223 -4.66 -15.16 8.85
C THR A 223 -5.63 -14.30 8.06
N THR A 224 -5.26 -13.93 6.84
CA THR A 224 -6.12 -13.23 5.90
C THR A 224 -7.25 -14.15 5.45
N ALA A 225 -8.48 -13.64 5.48
CA ALA A 225 -9.66 -14.34 5.00
C ALA A 225 -10.55 -13.36 4.22
N VAL A 226 -11.45 -13.91 3.41
CA VAL A 226 -12.47 -13.14 2.69
C VAL A 226 -13.83 -13.71 3.04
N ALA A 227 -14.76 -12.83 3.40
CA ALA A 227 -16.17 -13.12 3.51
C ALA A 227 -16.96 -12.30 2.49
N ARG A 228 -18.11 -12.81 2.08
CA ARG A 228 -19.11 -12.04 1.34
C ARG A 228 -20.45 -12.08 2.05
N GLY A 229 -21.27 -11.06 1.87
CA GLY A 229 -22.64 -10.99 2.38
C GLY A 229 -23.49 -10.06 1.52
N ARG A 230 -24.81 -10.11 1.70
CA ARG A 230 -25.74 -9.23 0.98
C ARG A 230 -26.06 -8.00 1.83
N LEU A 231 -25.95 -6.81 1.23
CA LEU A 231 -26.31 -5.56 1.89
C LEU A 231 -27.83 -5.37 1.85
N GLU A 232 -28.45 -5.36 3.02
CA GLU A 232 -29.89 -5.10 3.20
C GLU A 232 -30.09 -3.94 4.19
N GLY A 233 -30.28 -2.74 3.66
CA GLY A 233 -30.27 -1.52 4.45
C GLY A 233 -28.90 -1.33 5.12
N ASN A 234 -28.87 -1.18 6.45
CA ASN A 234 -27.64 -0.98 7.21
C ASN A 234 -27.09 -2.28 7.82
N ASN A 235 -27.31 -3.42 7.16
CA ASN A 235 -26.91 -4.72 7.67
C ASN A 235 -26.42 -5.65 6.55
N LEU A 236 -25.31 -6.35 6.78
CA LEU A 236 -24.91 -7.49 5.97
C LEU A 236 -25.60 -8.76 6.47
N VAL A 237 -26.32 -9.43 5.57
CA VAL A 237 -26.97 -10.72 5.81
C VAL A 237 -26.29 -11.82 5.00
N GLN A 238 -26.58 -13.07 5.36
CA GLN A 238 -26.07 -14.24 4.64
C GLN A 238 -24.54 -14.24 4.49
N VAL A 239 -23.85 -13.77 5.54
CA VAL A 239 -22.40 -13.65 5.53
C VAL A 239 -21.76 -15.03 5.56
N GLU A 240 -20.93 -15.32 4.57
CA GLU A 240 -20.18 -16.57 4.43
C GLU A 240 -18.70 -16.30 4.15
N ASN A 241 -17.82 -17.13 4.70
CA ASN A 241 -16.39 -17.07 4.42
C ASN A 241 -16.08 -17.86 3.15
N ILE A 242 -15.55 -17.19 2.13
CA ILE A 242 -15.26 -17.77 0.82
C ILE A 242 -13.78 -18.08 0.61
N PHE A 243 -12.88 -17.48 1.40
CA PHE A 243 -11.43 -17.72 1.32
C PHE A 243 -10.77 -17.63 2.69
N THR A 244 -9.74 -18.46 2.91
CA THR A 244 -8.87 -18.42 4.09
C THR A 244 -7.45 -18.77 3.66
N ALA A 245 -6.50 -17.86 3.86
CA ALA A 245 -5.10 -18.09 3.54
C ALA A 245 -4.43 -18.95 4.61
N LEU A 246 -4.21 -20.23 4.35
CA LEU A 246 -3.53 -21.12 5.30
C LEU A 246 -2.00 -21.15 5.07
N PRO A 247 -1.19 -21.30 6.14
CA PRO A 247 -1.58 -21.59 7.53
C PRO A 247 -2.03 -20.35 8.35
N TYR A 248 -2.62 -20.60 9.52
CA TYR A 248 -2.76 -19.57 10.56
C TYR A 248 -1.41 -19.33 11.23
N LEU A 249 -1.09 -18.06 11.53
CA LEU A 249 0.22 -17.66 12.03
C LEU A 249 0.11 -16.68 13.21
N GLY A 250 1.11 -16.74 14.11
CA GLY A 250 1.24 -15.85 15.26
C GLY A 250 1.82 -14.46 14.96
N SER A 251 1.89 -14.07 13.68
CA SER A 251 2.33 -12.72 13.25
C SER A 251 1.16 -11.74 13.23
N THR A 252 1.39 -10.45 13.55
CA THR A 252 0.38 -9.37 13.43
C THR A 252 0.63 -8.42 12.25
N HIS A 253 1.52 -8.75 11.32
CA HIS A 253 1.87 -7.89 10.18
C HIS A 253 1.81 -8.64 8.84
N HIS A 254 1.88 -7.88 7.76
CA HIS A 254 1.90 -8.28 6.34
C HIS A 254 0.71 -9.14 5.90
N TYR A 255 -0.52 -8.66 6.16
CA TYR A 255 -1.72 -9.37 5.72
C TYR A 255 -2.01 -9.24 4.22
N GLY A 256 -1.43 -8.25 3.54
CA GLY A 256 -1.91 -7.81 2.22
C GLY A 256 -3.39 -7.39 2.32
N SER A 257 -4.27 -8.24 1.79
CA SER A 257 -5.73 -8.23 1.91
C SER A 257 -6.50 -7.36 0.93
N ARG A 258 -5.87 -6.83 -0.12
CA ARG A 258 -6.58 -6.13 -1.19
C ARG A 258 -7.39 -7.12 -2.04
N LEU A 259 -8.57 -6.68 -2.48
CA LEU A 259 -9.50 -7.40 -3.33
C LEU A 259 -9.66 -6.63 -4.65
N GLU A 260 -9.73 -7.35 -5.77
CA GLU A 260 -10.05 -6.74 -7.07
C GLU A 260 -10.81 -7.74 -7.94
N PHE A 261 -11.86 -7.29 -8.62
CA PHE A 261 -12.54 -8.08 -9.65
C PHE A 261 -11.93 -7.78 -11.02
N ASP A 262 -11.71 -8.82 -11.83
CA ASP A 262 -11.43 -8.61 -13.25
C ASP A 262 -12.71 -8.51 -14.10
N ASN A 263 -12.51 -8.30 -15.40
CA ASN A 263 -13.60 -8.19 -16.38
C ASN A 263 -14.30 -9.54 -16.67
N ASP A 264 -13.70 -10.66 -16.28
CA ASP A 264 -14.24 -12.02 -16.46
C ASP A 264 -14.99 -12.51 -15.21
N GLY A 265 -15.01 -11.73 -14.13
CA GLY A 265 -15.71 -12.01 -12.88
C GLY A 265 -14.90 -12.84 -11.89
N TYR A 266 -13.59 -12.98 -12.08
CA TYR A 266 -12.70 -13.55 -11.08
C TYR A 266 -12.37 -12.53 -10.00
N LEU A 267 -12.32 -13.00 -8.76
CA LEU A 267 -11.90 -12.23 -7.60
C LEU A 267 -10.44 -12.53 -7.29
N TYR A 268 -9.63 -11.49 -7.25
CA TYR A 268 -8.24 -11.54 -6.83
C TYR A 268 -8.11 -11.15 -5.37
N VAL A 269 -7.22 -11.84 -4.65
CA VAL A 269 -7.00 -11.64 -3.21
C VAL A 269 -5.50 -11.57 -2.94
N SER A 270 -5.03 -10.45 -2.40
CA SER A 270 -3.63 -10.30 -2.00
C SER A 270 -3.37 -10.88 -0.61
N VAL A 271 -2.28 -11.61 -0.44
CA VAL A 271 -1.86 -12.14 0.87
C VAL A 271 -0.36 -11.94 1.04
N GLY A 272 0.03 -11.15 2.04
CA GLY A 272 1.44 -10.91 2.35
C GLY A 272 2.14 -12.10 3.00
N ASP A 273 3.45 -12.00 3.17
CA ASP A 273 4.34 -13.07 3.67
C ASP A 273 4.23 -13.30 5.19
N ARG A 274 3.45 -12.47 5.88
CA ARG A 274 3.22 -12.51 7.32
C ARG A 274 4.51 -12.41 8.17
N GLY A 275 5.60 -11.89 7.61
CA GLY A 275 6.91 -11.81 8.25
C GLY A 275 7.75 -13.08 8.18
N PHE A 276 7.29 -14.11 7.46
CA PHE A 276 7.97 -15.38 7.31
C PHE A 276 8.70 -15.46 5.97
N ARG A 277 9.57 -14.47 5.76
CA ARG A 277 10.31 -14.20 4.53
C ARG A 277 10.94 -15.44 3.89
N GLU A 278 11.69 -16.22 4.66
CA GLU A 278 12.47 -17.36 4.15
C GLU A 278 11.66 -18.66 4.01
N VAL A 279 10.38 -18.65 4.37
CA VAL A 279 9.58 -19.88 4.54
C VAL A 279 8.51 -20.01 3.47
N TYR A 280 7.74 -18.95 3.21
CA TYR A 280 6.49 -19.07 2.47
C TYR A 280 6.46 -18.45 1.07
N PRO A 281 7.01 -17.24 0.81
CA PRO A 281 6.79 -16.52 -0.45
C PRO A 281 7.13 -17.33 -1.72
N GLN A 282 8.18 -18.15 -1.68
CA GLN A 282 8.61 -18.98 -2.81
C GLN A 282 8.00 -20.39 -2.84
N GLU A 283 7.45 -20.87 -1.72
CA GLU A 283 6.84 -22.18 -1.63
C GLU A 283 5.37 -22.14 -2.07
N LEU A 284 4.93 -23.15 -2.83
CA LEU A 284 3.58 -23.20 -3.41
C LEU A 284 2.58 -24.01 -2.57
N ASP A 285 3.02 -24.67 -1.51
CA ASP A 285 2.20 -25.54 -0.64
C ASP A 285 1.40 -24.77 0.44
N ASN A 286 1.44 -23.44 0.38
CA ASN A 286 0.80 -22.52 1.31
C ASN A 286 0.24 -21.30 0.57
N ALA A 287 -0.57 -20.49 1.28
CA ALA A 287 -1.24 -19.31 0.73
C ALA A 287 -0.59 -17.97 1.14
N ILE A 288 0.66 -17.98 1.59
CA ILE A 288 1.32 -16.83 2.23
C ILE A 288 2.36 -16.23 1.27
N GLY A 289 2.34 -14.90 1.10
CA GLY A 289 3.19 -14.19 0.12
C GLY A 289 2.80 -14.49 -1.34
N LYS A 290 1.51 -14.36 -1.65
CA LYS A 290 0.87 -14.77 -2.91
C LYS A 290 -0.23 -13.79 -3.32
N ILE A 291 -0.55 -13.78 -4.61
CA ILE A 291 -1.85 -13.31 -5.11
C ILE A 291 -2.68 -14.53 -5.47
N HIS A 292 -3.93 -14.56 -5.03
CA HIS A 292 -4.86 -15.65 -5.30
C HIS A 292 -5.94 -15.22 -6.28
N ARG A 293 -6.40 -16.16 -7.12
CA ARG A 293 -7.56 -15.99 -8.00
C ARG A 293 -8.62 -17.04 -7.67
N ILE A 294 -9.83 -16.57 -7.35
CA ILE A 294 -11.00 -17.38 -7.02
C ILE A 294 -12.23 -16.90 -7.80
N HIS A 295 -13.28 -17.70 -7.87
CA HIS A 295 -14.60 -17.22 -8.28
C HIS A 295 -15.21 -16.33 -7.19
N ASP A 296 -16.23 -15.55 -7.54
CA ASP A 296 -16.97 -14.68 -6.62
C ASP A 296 -17.57 -15.44 -5.41
N ASP A 297 -17.79 -16.76 -5.54
CA ASP A 297 -18.29 -17.63 -4.47
C ASP A 297 -17.19 -18.41 -3.71
N GLY A 298 -15.93 -18.19 -4.05
CA GLY A 298 -14.78 -18.88 -3.45
C GLY A 298 -14.43 -20.21 -4.10
N GLN A 299 -15.16 -20.66 -5.13
CA GLN A 299 -14.71 -21.80 -5.93
C GLN A 299 -13.37 -21.50 -6.60
N ILE A 300 -12.56 -22.53 -6.83
CA ILE A 300 -11.23 -22.37 -7.44
C ILE A 300 -11.33 -22.59 -8.96
N PRO A 301 -10.92 -21.60 -9.78
CA PRO A 301 -10.86 -21.76 -11.23
C PRO A 301 -9.91 -22.89 -11.63
N THR A 302 -10.39 -23.80 -12.47
CA THR A 302 -9.63 -24.99 -12.89
C THR A 302 -8.46 -24.67 -13.83
N ASP A 303 -8.46 -23.47 -14.39
CA ASP A 303 -7.43 -22.91 -15.26
C ASP A 303 -6.37 -22.09 -14.49
N ASN A 304 -6.42 -22.04 -13.15
CA ASN A 304 -5.34 -21.45 -12.36
C ASN A 304 -4.00 -22.14 -12.66
N PRO A 305 -2.89 -21.38 -12.66
CA PRO A 305 -1.59 -21.84 -13.16
C PRO A 305 -1.03 -23.05 -12.40
N PHE A 306 -1.38 -23.18 -11.12
CA PHE A 306 -0.91 -24.27 -10.26
C PHE A 306 -2.01 -25.29 -9.91
N TYR A 307 -3.18 -25.25 -10.55
CA TYR A 307 -4.33 -26.10 -10.21
C TYR A 307 -4.02 -27.60 -10.25
N ASN A 308 -3.19 -28.03 -11.21
CA ASN A 308 -2.79 -29.43 -11.40
C ASN A 308 -1.38 -29.75 -10.85
N THR A 309 -0.76 -28.81 -10.14
CA THR A 309 0.57 -29.00 -9.55
C THR A 309 0.43 -29.73 -8.22
N ALA A 310 1.00 -30.93 -8.13
CA ALA A 310 0.89 -31.75 -6.94
C ALA A 310 1.45 -31.03 -5.69
N GLY A 311 0.61 -30.86 -4.67
CA GLY A 311 0.97 -30.22 -3.41
C GLY A 311 0.82 -28.70 -3.40
N ALA A 312 0.58 -28.05 -4.54
CA ALA A 312 0.38 -26.60 -4.58
C ALA A 312 -1.01 -26.20 -4.07
N VAL A 313 -1.14 -24.97 -3.56
CA VAL A 313 -2.43 -24.33 -3.30
C VAL A 313 -3.03 -23.89 -4.63
N ASN A 314 -4.15 -24.52 -5.00
CA ASN A 314 -4.76 -24.35 -6.32
C ASN A 314 -5.27 -22.92 -6.62
N SER A 315 -5.47 -22.08 -5.60
CA SER A 315 -5.90 -20.69 -5.79
C SER A 315 -4.76 -19.75 -6.18
N ILE A 316 -3.49 -20.17 -6.10
CA ILE A 316 -2.35 -19.29 -6.40
C ILE A 316 -2.43 -18.82 -7.86
N PHE A 317 -2.37 -17.50 -8.05
CA PHE A 317 -2.24 -16.83 -9.33
C PHE A 317 -0.79 -16.40 -9.56
N THR A 318 -0.20 -15.66 -8.63
CA THR A 318 1.25 -15.34 -8.59
C THR A 318 1.83 -15.62 -7.21
N TYR A 319 3.15 -15.69 -7.13
CA TYR A 319 3.88 -15.92 -5.89
C TYR A 319 5.14 -15.07 -5.79
N GLY A 320 5.82 -15.11 -4.63
CA GLY A 320 7.03 -14.33 -4.41
C GLY A 320 6.75 -12.86 -4.10
N THR A 321 5.74 -12.59 -3.28
CA THR A 321 5.32 -11.22 -2.87
C THR A 321 5.55 -11.04 -1.37
N ARG A 322 5.93 -9.84 -0.92
CA ARG A 322 6.17 -9.49 0.49
C ARG A 322 4.91 -9.00 1.19
N ASN A 323 4.39 -7.82 0.83
CA ASN A 323 3.22 -7.24 1.50
C ASN A 323 2.39 -6.38 0.52
N PRO A 324 1.54 -7.02 -0.29
CA PRO A 324 0.76 -6.37 -1.34
C PRO A 324 -0.42 -5.58 -0.76
N GLN A 325 -0.30 -4.26 -0.73
CA GLN A 325 -1.29 -3.36 -0.11
C GLN A 325 -2.23 -2.70 -1.12
N GLY A 326 -1.80 -2.57 -2.38
CA GLY A 326 -2.56 -1.98 -3.49
C GLY A 326 -2.81 -3.00 -4.59
N MET A 327 -3.95 -2.88 -5.26
CA MET A 327 -4.30 -3.66 -6.44
C MET A 327 -5.32 -2.87 -7.24
N SER A 328 -5.16 -2.81 -8.55
CA SER A 328 -6.11 -2.12 -9.42
C SER A 328 -6.07 -2.73 -10.82
N LEU A 329 -7.23 -2.90 -11.43
CA LEU A 329 -7.36 -3.30 -12.82
C LEU A 329 -7.11 -2.09 -13.73
N HIS A 330 -6.18 -2.22 -14.66
CA HIS A 330 -5.93 -1.17 -15.65
C HIS A 330 -7.19 -1.00 -16.54
N PRO A 331 -7.76 0.22 -16.64
CA PRO A 331 -9.12 0.42 -17.15
C PRO A 331 -9.28 0.10 -18.64
N GLU A 332 -8.20 0.17 -19.44
CA GLU A 332 -8.25 -0.14 -20.87
C GLU A 332 -7.83 -1.56 -21.22
N THR A 333 -6.78 -2.08 -20.58
CA THR A 333 -6.19 -3.39 -20.93
C THR A 333 -6.77 -4.54 -20.12
N GLY A 334 -7.37 -4.26 -18.96
CA GLY A 334 -7.77 -5.28 -18.00
C GLY A 334 -6.59 -5.98 -17.32
N ALA A 335 -5.36 -5.44 -17.43
CA ALA A 335 -4.21 -6.00 -16.73
C ALA A 335 -4.34 -5.71 -15.23
N LEU A 336 -4.03 -6.70 -14.40
CA LEU A 336 -4.04 -6.55 -12.95
C LEU A 336 -2.70 -5.99 -12.47
N TRP A 337 -2.74 -4.85 -11.80
CA TRP A 337 -1.56 -4.20 -11.24
C TRP A 337 -1.60 -4.28 -9.72
N GLU A 338 -0.44 -4.33 -9.11
CA GLU A 338 -0.26 -4.54 -7.68
C GLU A 338 0.83 -3.61 -7.14
N GLY A 339 0.68 -3.18 -5.89
CA GLY A 339 1.66 -2.37 -5.20
C GLY A 339 1.95 -2.91 -3.80
N GLU A 340 3.24 -3.12 -3.50
CA GLU A 340 3.67 -3.73 -2.24
C GLU A 340 4.72 -2.92 -1.47
N HIS A 341 4.74 -3.16 -0.16
CA HIS A 341 5.84 -2.68 0.69
C HIS A 341 7.05 -3.58 0.55
N GLY A 342 8.19 -2.98 0.24
CA GLY A 342 9.52 -3.52 0.48
C GLY A 342 9.89 -3.45 1.97
N PRO A 343 11.11 -3.92 2.33
CA PRO A 343 11.67 -3.76 3.66
C PRO A 343 12.13 -2.29 3.88
N GLN A 344 13.43 -2.04 4.09
CA GLN A 344 13.96 -0.68 4.07
C GLN A 344 14.29 -0.30 2.62
N GLY A 345 13.36 0.39 1.96
CA GLY A 345 13.42 0.58 0.51
C GLY A 345 12.83 -0.62 -0.24
N GLY A 346 12.72 -0.48 -1.57
CA GLY A 346 12.26 -1.53 -2.46
C GLY A 346 10.76 -1.76 -2.41
N ASP A 347 9.97 -0.71 -2.18
CA ASP A 347 8.54 -0.77 -2.51
C ASP A 347 8.39 -0.87 -4.02
N GLU A 348 7.36 -1.54 -4.51
CA GLU A 348 7.25 -1.93 -5.92
C GLU A 348 5.84 -1.69 -6.47
N ILE A 349 5.76 -1.43 -7.78
CA ILE A 349 4.56 -1.62 -8.60
C ILE A 349 4.84 -2.75 -9.60
N ASN A 350 3.94 -3.72 -9.63
CA ASN A 350 4.02 -4.93 -10.43
C ASN A 350 2.82 -5.08 -11.38
N ILE A 351 3.04 -5.73 -12.52
CA ILE A 351 1.96 -6.23 -13.39
C ILE A 351 1.88 -7.74 -13.21
N LEU A 352 0.71 -8.24 -12.85
CA LEU A 352 0.51 -9.64 -12.48
C LEU A 352 0.05 -10.46 -13.69
N GLU A 353 0.81 -11.50 -14.02
CA GLU A 353 0.39 -12.52 -14.98
C GLU A 353 0.37 -13.91 -14.35
N ALA A 354 -0.47 -14.80 -14.88
CA ALA A 354 -0.70 -16.12 -14.30
C ALA A 354 0.58 -16.96 -14.23
N GLY A 355 0.98 -17.34 -13.02
CA GLY A 355 2.13 -18.19 -12.75
C GLY A 355 3.42 -17.43 -12.46
N ASN A 356 3.40 -16.09 -12.52
CA ASN A 356 4.58 -15.27 -12.29
C ASN A 356 5.14 -15.44 -10.88
N ASN A 357 6.47 -15.37 -10.81
CA ASN A 357 7.22 -15.24 -9.59
C ASN A 357 7.71 -13.80 -9.44
N ASN A 358 7.12 -13.04 -8.53
CA ASN A 358 7.47 -11.64 -8.25
C ASN A 358 8.79 -11.52 -7.46
N GLY A 359 9.44 -12.65 -7.14
CA GLY A 359 10.85 -12.68 -6.79
C GLY A 359 11.17 -12.53 -5.30
N TRP A 360 10.29 -11.98 -4.46
CA TRP A 360 10.55 -11.87 -3.02
C TRP A 360 10.72 -13.25 -2.36
N PRO A 361 11.73 -13.46 -1.49
CA PRO A 361 12.82 -12.54 -1.12
C PRO A 361 14.13 -12.77 -1.89
N VAL A 362 14.12 -13.59 -2.94
CA VAL A 362 15.33 -13.96 -3.67
C VAL A 362 15.93 -12.74 -4.38
N ILE A 363 15.06 -11.91 -4.95
CA ILE A 363 15.41 -10.58 -5.44
C ILE A 363 14.71 -9.50 -4.63
N SER A 364 15.36 -8.36 -4.47
CA SER A 364 14.77 -7.16 -3.87
C SER A 364 15.63 -5.93 -4.15
N TYR A 365 15.00 -4.76 -4.24
CA TYR A 365 15.67 -3.46 -4.22
C TYR A 365 15.88 -2.90 -2.81
N GLY A 366 15.31 -3.54 -1.79
CA GLY A 366 15.39 -3.12 -0.39
C GLY A 366 16.43 -3.90 0.41
N ILE A 367 16.75 -3.38 1.61
CA ILE A 367 17.64 -4.04 2.59
C ILE A 367 16.92 -4.30 3.91
N ASN A 368 17.55 -5.00 4.84
CA ASN A 368 17.00 -5.12 6.19
C ASN A 368 16.99 -3.75 6.88
N TYR A 369 15.99 -3.50 7.73
CA TYR A 369 15.89 -2.28 8.55
C TYR A 369 17.08 -2.03 9.49
N ASP A 370 17.88 -3.08 9.71
CA ASP A 370 19.07 -3.09 10.54
C ASP A 370 20.33 -2.67 9.75
N GLY A 371 20.15 -2.30 8.47
CA GLY A 371 21.17 -1.86 7.52
C GLY A 371 21.87 -2.99 6.76
N THR A 372 21.61 -4.25 7.09
CA THR A 372 22.27 -5.39 6.45
C THR A 372 21.59 -5.80 5.14
N ILE A 373 22.39 -6.31 4.20
CA ILE A 373 21.90 -6.82 2.92
C ILE A 373 21.53 -8.31 3.09
N PHE A 374 20.28 -8.68 2.77
CA PHE A 374 19.84 -10.09 2.78
C PHE A 374 19.94 -10.76 1.40
N THR A 375 19.93 -9.97 0.32
CA THR A 375 20.20 -10.43 -1.05
C THR A 375 20.92 -9.33 -1.83
N ASP A 376 21.95 -9.71 -2.58
CA ASP A 376 22.63 -8.80 -3.53
C ASP A 376 21.99 -8.86 -4.93
N LEU A 377 20.91 -9.63 -5.10
CA LEU A 377 20.23 -9.81 -6.37
C LEU A 377 19.05 -8.84 -6.47
N THR A 378 19.04 -8.01 -7.52
CA THR A 378 17.86 -7.22 -7.91
C THR A 378 17.10 -7.86 -9.07
N ALA A 379 17.74 -8.79 -9.79
CA ALA A 379 17.14 -9.54 -10.89
C ALA A 379 17.67 -10.97 -10.93
N LEU A 380 16.81 -11.91 -11.34
CA LEU A 380 17.17 -13.30 -11.57
C LEU A 380 16.27 -13.91 -12.65
N ALA A 381 16.83 -14.77 -13.51
CA ALA A 381 16.06 -15.40 -14.56
C ALA A 381 14.91 -16.25 -13.98
N GLY A 382 13.69 -16.07 -14.53
CA GLY A 382 12.48 -16.72 -14.05
C GLY A 382 11.77 -15.99 -12.90
N MET A 383 12.18 -14.75 -12.61
CA MET A 383 11.50 -13.83 -11.71
C MET A 383 11.19 -12.55 -12.46
N GLU A 384 10.00 -12.02 -12.21
CA GLU A 384 9.53 -10.79 -12.81
C GLU A 384 10.20 -9.59 -12.17
N GLN A 385 10.25 -8.49 -12.91
CA GLN A 385 10.73 -7.21 -12.41
C GLN A 385 9.54 -6.27 -12.20
N PRO A 386 9.60 -5.41 -11.17
CA PRO A 386 8.63 -4.36 -11.03
C PRO A 386 8.78 -3.37 -12.20
N ILE A 387 7.70 -2.74 -12.57
CA ILE A 387 7.72 -1.65 -13.56
C ILE A 387 8.17 -0.33 -12.94
N TYR A 388 8.08 -0.21 -11.61
CA TYR A 388 8.53 0.93 -10.84
C TYR A 388 8.85 0.50 -9.41
N TYR A 389 9.85 1.12 -8.79
CA TYR A 389 10.18 0.87 -7.39
C TYR A 389 10.64 2.15 -6.67
N TRP A 390 10.53 2.17 -5.34
CA TRP A 390 10.97 3.30 -4.51
C TRP A 390 12.08 2.92 -3.54
N THR A 391 13.15 3.70 -3.57
CA THR A 391 14.21 3.72 -2.56
C THR A 391 14.55 5.18 -2.26
N PRO A 392 14.13 5.75 -1.11
CA PRO A 392 13.49 5.08 0.03
C PRO A 392 12.01 4.68 -0.20
N SER A 393 11.54 3.68 0.55
CA SER A 393 10.13 3.25 0.57
C SER A 393 9.18 4.38 0.94
N ILE A 394 8.05 4.49 0.22
CA ILE A 394 6.92 5.39 0.49
C ILE A 394 5.82 4.72 1.33
N ALA A 395 5.92 3.39 1.52
CA ALA A 395 4.90 2.52 2.09
C ALA A 395 3.56 2.62 1.32
N PRO A 396 3.54 2.23 0.02
CA PRO A 396 2.36 2.35 -0.83
C PRO A 396 1.19 1.55 -0.27
N CYS A 397 -0.03 2.06 -0.39
CA CYS A 397 -1.22 1.31 0.00
C CYS A 397 -2.22 1.21 -1.14
N GLY A 398 -3.44 1.73 -0.96
CA GLY A 398 -4.40 1.75 -2.03
C GLY A 398 -3.90 2.51 -3.25
N MET A 399 -4.26 1.98 -4.40
CA MET A 399 -3.85 2.54 -5.68
C MET A 399 -5.00 2.42 -6.66
N THR A 400 -5.09 3.36 -7.60
CA THR A 400 -6.13 3.33 -8.61
C THR A 400 -5.69 4.05 -9.86
N PHE A 401 -6.09 3.53 -11.01
CA PHE A 401 -5.98 4.26 -12.26
C PHE A 401 -7.10 5.29 -12.37
N VAL A 402 -6.74 6.50 -12.77
CA VAL A 402 -7.75 7.48 -13.16
C VAL A 402 -8.36 7.07 -14.49
N SER A 403 -9.66 6.80 -14.48
CA SER A 403 -10.43 6.47 -15.67
C SER A 403 -11.25 7.66 -16.16
N GLY A 404 -11.56 7.67 -17.46
CA GLY A 404 -12.36 8.72 -18.08
C GLY A 404 -11.62 10.03 -18.35
N ASN A 405 -12.31 10.99 -18.96
CA ASN A 405 -11.72 12.26 -19.41
C ASN A 405 -11.87 13.39 -18.39
N PHE A 406 -12.53 13.13 -17.26
CA PHE A 406 -12.91 14.16 -16.29
C PHE A 406 -11.69 14.85 -15.65
N TYR A 407 -10.59 14.11 -15.47
CA TYR A 407 -9.31 14.62 -14.97
C TYR A 407 -8.29 14.94 -16.09
N GLY A 408 -8.73 15.06 -17.35
CA GLY A 408 -7.86 15.48 -18.46
C GLY A 408 -6.61 14.60 -18.62
N ASN A 409 -5.43 15.21 -18.46
CA ASN A 409 -4.13 14.56 -18.65
C ASN A 409 -3.82 13.48 -17.60
N TRP A 410 -4.59 13.38 -16.52
CA TRP A 410 -4.44 12.30 -15.54
C TRP A 410 -5.02 10.97 -16.04
N ARG A 411 -5.70 10.94 -17.19
CA ARG A 411 -6.33 9.73 -17.71
C ARG A 411 -5.27 8.63 -17.93
N ASN A 412 -5.53 7.46 -17.35
CA ASN A 412 -4.64 6.29 -17.31
C ASN A 412 -3.39 6.46 -16.42
N ASP A 413 -3.25 7.58 -15.71
CA ASP A 413 -2.22 7.70 -14.69
C ASP A 413 -2.59 6.87 -13.45
N LEU A 414 -1.55 6.37 -12.78
CA LEU A 414 -1.69 5.58 -11.57
C LEU A 414 -1.52 6.46 -10.34
N PHE A 415 -2.49 6.45 -9.45
CA PHE A 415 -2.43 7.15 -8.17
C PHE A 415 -2.16 6.14 -7.07
N VAL A 416 -1.15 6.41 -6.24
CA VAL A 416 -0.67 5.51 -5.18
C VAL A 416 -0.63 6.28 -3.87
N SER A 417 -1.36 5.80 -2.87
CA SER A 417 -1.36 6.42 -1.53
C SER A 417 -0.03 6.17 -0.80
N SER A 418 0.52 7.16 -0.10
CA SER A 418 1.73 7.05 0.70
C SER A 418 1.42 7.15 2.20
N LEU A 419 1.65 6.05 2.93
CA LEU A 419 1.55 6.08 4.39
C LEU A 419 2.72 6.83 5.01
N LYS A 420 3.94 6.56 4.53
CA LYS A 420 5.13 7.07 5.21
C LYS A 420 5.30 8.56 4.97
N PHE A 421 5.07 9.03 3.76
CA PHE A 421 5.32 10.43 3.44
C PHE A 421 4.06 11.29 3.36
N GLU A 422 2.89 10.72 3.70
CA GLU A 422 1.67 11.48 3.97
C GLU A 422 1.20 12.33 2.78
N TYR A 423 1.24 11.71 1.59
CA TYR A 423 0.84 12.30 0.33
C TYR A 423 0.13 11.29 -0.58
N LEU A 424 -0.43 11.78 -1.69
CA LEU A 424 -0.89 10.98 -2.81
C LEU A 424 0.12 11.09 -3.97
N HIS A 425 0.67 9.97 -4.43
CA HIS A 425 1.65 9.94 -5.51
C HIS A 425 0.94 9.70 -6.83
N ARG A 426 1.06 10.62 -7.79
CA ARG A 426 0.66 10.37 -9.17
C ARG A 426 1.87 9.88 -9.96
N LEU A 427 1.75 8.72 -10.59
CA LEU A 427 2.70 8.22 -11.59
C LEU A 427 2.10 8.48 -12.97
N GLN A 428 2.80 9.27 -13.78
CA GLN A 428 2.40 9.56 -15.15
C GLN A 428 2.74 8.36 -16.03
N MET A 429 1.73 7.82 -16.70
CA MET A 429 1.85 6.53 -17.40
C MET A 429 1.86 6.69 -18.91
N ASN A 430 2.72 5.93 -19.58
CA ASN A 430 2.68 5.72 -21.03
C ASN A 430 2.67 4.22 -21.32
N GLY A 431 1.47 3.65 -21.43
CA GLY A 431 1.32 2.19 -21.42
C GLY A 431 1.77 1.62 -20.08
N ASN A 432 2.75 0.72 -20.11
CA ASN A 432 3.29 0.07 -18.90
C ASN A 432 4.53 0.79 -18.33
N GLU A 433 4.89 1.96 -18.85
CA GLU A 433 6.07 2.72 -18.42
C GLU A 433 5.65 3.94 -17.60
N VAL A 434 6.35 4.17 -16.48
CA VAL A 434 6.28 5.43 -15.72
C VAL A 434 7.20 6.44 -16.40
N ILE A 435 6.64 7.56 -16.86
CA ILE A 435 7.38 8.61 -17.59
C ILE A 435 7.55 9.92 -16.81
N GLY A 436 6.93 10.00 -15.64
CA GLY A 436 6.96 11.16 -14.77
C GLY A 436 6.22 10.86 -13.47
N HIS A 437 6.38 11.71 -12.47
CA HIS A 437 5.68 11.55 -11.20
C HIS A 437 5.49 12.88 -10.50
N GLU A 438 4.47 12.93 -9.66
CA GLU A 438 4.06 14.14 -8.95
C GLU A 438 3.55 13.79 -7.55
N THR A 439 4.01 14.54 -6.55
CA THR A 439 3.48 14.45 -5.19
C THR A 439 2.32 15.43 -5.02
N LEU A 440 1.17 14.90 -4.64
CA LEU A 440 -0.05 15.67 -4.41
C LEU A 440 -0.43 15.65 -2.93
N VAL A 441 -1.11 16.70 -2.49
CA VAL A 441 -1.66 16.82 -1.13
C VAL A 441 -0.63 16.51 -0.03
N ASP A 442 0.60 17.00 -0.20
CA ASP A 442 1.69 16.79 0.75
C ASP A 442 1.32 17.27 2.15
N GLY A 443 1.60 16.44 3.16
CA GLY A 443 1.26 16.70 4.56
C GLY A 443 -0.23 16.58 4.89
N ILE A 444 -1.06 16.00 4.01
CA ILE A 444 -2.49 15.79 4.31
C ILE A 444 -2.72 14.82 5.48
N GLY A 445 -1.71 14.01 5.78
CA GLY A 445 -1.75 12.88 6.71
C GLY A 445 -1.55 11.57 5.96
N ARG A 446 -1.50 10.45 6.70
CA ARG A 446 -1.19 9.13 6.13
C ARG A 446 -2.31 8.67 5.20
N VAL A 447 -2.08 8.73 3.89
CA VAL A 447 -3.07 8.31 2.90
C VAL A 447 -3.08 6.79 2.83
N ARG A 448 -4.24 6.18 3.10
CA ARG A 448 -4.40 4.72 3.22
C ARG A 448 -4.97 4.09 1.95
N ASP A 449 -5.94 4.74 1.33
CA ASP A 449 -6.55 4.24 0.10
C ASP A 449 -6.77 5.36 -0.90
N ALA A 450 -6.74 5.00 -2.18
CA ALA A 450 -7.08 5.83 -3.31
C ALA A 450 -8.01 5.03 -4.22
N HIS A 451 -9.19 5.57 -4.51
CA HIS A 451 -10.25 4.86 -5.22
C HIS A 451 -10.89 5.73 -6.29
N MET A 452 -10.93 5.22 -7.52
CA MET A 452 -11.66 5.84 -8.61
C MET A 452 -13.14 5.44 -8.51
N GLY A 453 -13.99 6.40 -8.14
CA GLY A 453 -15.43 6.20 -8.05
C GLY A 453 -16.09 6.04 -9.41
N ILE A 454 -17.21 5.32 -9.44
CA ILE A 454 -18.05 5.12 -10.62
C ILE A 454 -18.71 6.43 -11.09
N ASP A 455 -18.78 7.43 -10.21
CA ASP A 455 -19.23 8.78 -10.54
C ASP A 455 -18.16 9.63 -11.24
N GLY A 456 -16.97 9.07 -11.45
CA GLY A 456 -15.88 9.73 -12.15
C GLY A 456 -14.98 10.58 -11.25
N TYR A 457 -15.14 10.55 -9.93
CA TYR A 457 -14.25 11.24 -8.98
C TYR A 457 -13.23 10.31 -8.35
N LEU A 458 -12.05 10.85 -8.05
CA LEU A 458 -11.03 10.21 -7.23
C LEU A 458 -11.31 10.51 -5.75
N TYR A 459 -11.30 9.44 -4.96
CA TYR A 459 -11.50 9.44 -3.52
C TYR A 459 -10.24 8.98 -2.82
N ILE A 460 -9.96 9.54 -1.65
CA ILE A 460 -8.92 9.05 -0.74
C ILE A 460 -9.46 8.91 0.67
N VAL A 461 -8.88 7.99 1.43
CA VAL A 461 -9.01 7.97 2.89
C VAL A 461 -7.68 8.22 3.57
N VAL A 462 -7.72 9.01 4.63
CA VAL A 462 -6.54 9.46 5.39
C VAL A 462 -6.69 9.02 6.85
N GLU A 463 -5.61 8.51 7.44
CA GLU A 463 -5.58 8.14 8.86
C GLU A 463 -5.44 9.40 9.76
N GLY A 464 -6.07 9.38 10.95
CA GLY A 464 -5.81 10.29 12.07
C GLY A 464 -5.96 11.80 11.78
N PRO A 465 -7.16 12.40 11.90
CA PRO A 465 -8.47 11.76 12.05
C PRO A 465 -8.90 11.02 10.78
N GLY A 466 -9.75 10.01 10.93
CA GLY A 466 -10.27 9.20 9.82
C GLY A 466 -11.14 10.04 8.88
N ARG A 467 -10.60 10.35 7.70
CA ARG A 467 -11.26 11.24 6.72
C ARG A 467 -11.50 10.51 5.41
N LEU A 468 -12.69 10.73 4.82
CA LEU A 468 -12.99 10.41 3.43
C LEU A 468 -13.07 11.72 2.63
N ILE A 469 -12.22 11.83 1.62
CA ILE A 469 -12.01 13.07 0.87
C ILE A 469 -12.16 12.79 -0.62
N ARG A 470 -12.84 13.70 -1.32
CA ARG A 470 -13.00 13.69 -2.78
C ARG A 470 -12.11 14.75 -3.41
N LEU A 471 -11.39 14.42 -4.47
CA LEU A 471 -10.62 15.38 -5.28
C LEU A 471 -11.50 15.92 -6.39
N VAL A 472 -11.77 17.23 -6.41
CA VAL A 472 -12.68 17.87 -7.36
C VAL A 472 -11.88 18.77 -8.31
N PRO A 473 -11.71 18.40 -9.60
CA PRO A 473 -11.10 19.28 -10.60
C PRO A 473 -11.86 20.59 -10.74
N GLU A 474 -11.13 21.68 -10.87
CA GLU A 474 -11.68 22.98 -11.26
C GLU A 474 -11.52 23.14 -12.78
N GLN A 475 -12.64 23.38 -13.46
CA GLN A 475 -12.69 23.52 -14.93
C GLN A 475 -12.55 24.97 -15.39
#